data_AF-A0A9E7H6B9-F1
#
_entry.id   AF-A0A9E7H6B9-F1
#
_cell.length_a   1.000
_cell.length_b   1.000
_cell.length_c   1.000
_cell.angle_alpha   90.00
_cell.angle_beta   90.00
_cell.angle_gamma   90.00
#
_symmetry.space_group_name_H-M   'P 1'
#
loop_
_entity.id
_entity.type
_entity.pdbx_description
1 polymer ?
#
loop_
_entity_poly.entity_id
_entity_poly.type
_entity_poly.pdbx_seq_one_letter_code
_entity_poly.pdbx_strand_id
1 'polypeptide(L)'
;MARDEGLWGTDCRDFKPERWLDEKGEFVGMDAARFPVFNAGPRTCMGKEMAYVQMKAVAAAVIRRFRVEVAALEHSGGGEVSVPEHEMSITLRMKGGLPVRLKRRMK
;
A
#
# COMPACT_ATOMS: atom_id res chain seq x y z
N MET A 1 -2.69 9.91 13.94
CA MET A 1 -3.22 9.64 12.57
C MET A 1 -2.51 8.47 11.90
N ALA A 2 -3.22 7.78 10.97
CA ALA A 2 -2.95 6.52 10.23
C ALA A 2 -2.33 5.33 10.98
N ARG A 3 -1.33 5.55 11.85
CA ARG A 3 -0.68 4.55 12.72
C ARG A 3 -0.84 4.88 14.20
N ASP A 4 -1.92 5.59 14.51
CA ASP A 4 -2.22 6.02 15.87
C ASP A 4 -3.13 4.99 16.53
N GLU A 5 -2.67 4.43 17.64
CA GLU A 5 -3.35 3.33 18.31
C GLU A 5 -4.73 3.72 18.84
N GLY A 6 -4.91 4.96 19.30
CA GLY A 6 -6.21 5.43 19.78
C GLY A 6 -7.28 5.53 18.69
N LEU A 7 -6.87 5.74 17.44
CA LEU A 7 -7.76 5.80 16.28
C LEU A 7 -7.90 4.46 15.55
N TRP A 8 -6.85 3.65 15.52
CA TRP A 8 -6.72 2.48 14.64
C TRP A 8 -6.58 1.14 15.38
N GLY A 9 -6.51 1.16 16.71
CA GLY A 9 -6.30 -0.02 17.55
C GLY A 9 -4.83 -0.46 17.62
N THR A 10 -4.57 -1.50 18.40
CA THR A 10 -3.23 -2.09 18.59
C THR A 10 -2.63 -2.61 17.28
N ASP A 11 -3.48 -3.00 16.32
CA ASP A 11 -3.11 -3.49 14.98
C ASP A 11 -2.88 -2.34 13.97
N CYS A 12 -2.73 -1.09 14.41
CA CYS A 12 -2.54 0.08 13.54
C CYS A 12 -1.28 0.06 12.66
N ARG A 13 -0.34 -0.84 12.96
CA ARG A 13 0.89 -1.06 12.17
C ARG A 13 0.80 -2.26 11.23
N ASP A 14 -0.26 -3.05 11.34
CA ASP A 14 -0.44 -4.26 10.55
C ASP A 14 -1.08 -3.94 9.20
N PHE A 15 -0.63 -4.64 8.16
CA PHE A 15 -1.27 -4.58 6.85
C PHE A 15 -2.54 -5.45 6.87
N LYS A 16 -3.69 -4.82 7.12
CA LYS A 16 -5.00 -5.48 7.25
C LYS A 16 -6.03 -4.88 6.28
N PRO A 17 -6.09 -5.35 5.02
CA PRO A 17 -7.06 -4.87 4.03
C PRO A 17 -8.52 -5.02 4.46
N GLU A 18 -8.82 -6.01 5.28
CA GLU A 18 -10.16 -6.32 5.79
C GLU A 18 -10.71 -5.21 6.70
N ARG A 19 -9.83 -4.32 7.21
CA ARG A 19 -10.25 -3.14 7.98
C ARG A 19 -11.20 -2.21 7.20
N TRP A 20 -11.15 -2.28 5.88
CA TRP A 20 -11.93 -1.43 4.99
C TRP A 20 -13.21 -2.10 4.50
N LEU A 21 -13.57 -3.26 5.04
CA LEU A 21 -14.73 -4.04 4.64
C LEU A 21 -15.72 -4.18 5.79
N ASP A 22 -17.02 -4.20 5.48
CA ASP A 22 -18.05 -4.58 6.45
C ASP A 22 -18.19 -6.11 6.58
N GLU A 23 -19.13 -6.57 7.42
CA GLU A 23 -19.41 -7.99 7.63
C GLU A 23 -19.86 -8.74 6.36
N LYS A 24 -20.31 -8.02 5.34
CA LYS A 24 -20.71 -8.57 4.03
C LYS A 24 -19.57 -8.55 3.02
N GLY A 25 -18.42 -7.97 3.37
CA GLY A 25 -17.28 -7.80 2.49
C GLY A 25 -17.37 -6.57 1.59
N GLU A 26 -18.29 -5.65 1.86
CA GLU A 26 -18.47 -4.42 1.08
C GLU A 26 -17.53 -3.32 1.58
N PHE A 27 -17.02 -2.50 0.66
CA PHE A 27 -16.08 -1.43 1.00
C PHE A 27 -16.75 -0.33 1.83
N VAL A 28 -16.19 -0.06 3.00
CA VAL A 28 -16.58 1.05 3.86
C VAL A 28 -15.48 2.11 3.82
N GLY A 29 -15.77 3.22 3.14
CA GLY A 29 -14.88 4.36 3.11
C GLY A 29 -14.71 4.98 4.50
N MET A 30 -13.50 5.44 4.82
CA MET A 30 -13.24 6.16 6.06
C MET A 30 -13.18 7.66 5.80
N ASP A 31 -13.54 8.43 6.83
CA ASP A 31 -13.46 9.88 6.81
C ASP A 31 -12.03 10.38 6.49
N ALA A 32 -11.96 11.43 5.67
CA ALA A 32 -10.70 11.99 5.18
C ALA A 32 -9.87 12.63 6.30
N ALA A 33 -10.48 13.08 7.40
CA ALA A 33 -9.71 13.59 8.54
C ALA A 33 -9.08 12.46 9.36
N ARG A 34 -9.70 11.26 9.39
CA ARG A 34 -9.11 10.07 10.04
C ARG A 34 -7.98 9.46 9.20
N PHE A 35 -8.12 9.47 7.87
CA PHE A 35 -7.15 8.90 6.92
C PHE A 35 -6.81 9.87 5.76
N PRO A 36 -5.98 10.91 6.00
CA PRO A 36 -5.79 12.03 5.07
C PRO A 36 -4.73 11.77 3.97
N VAL A 37 -4.76 10.62 3.30
CA VAL A 37 -3.76 10.29 2.25
C VAL A 37 -3.79 11.25 1.06
N PHE A 38 -4.97 11.83 0.79
CA PHE A 38 -5.15 12.86 -0.24
C PHE A 38 -5.49 14.23 0.37
N ASN A 39 -5.10 14.47 1.63
CA ASN A 39 -5.56 15.59 2.47
C ASN A 39 -7.09 15.61 2.63
N ALA A 40 -7.62 16.70 3.20
CA ALA A 40 -9.04 16.93 3.41
C ALA A 40 -9.40 18.41 3.18
N GLY A 41 -10.70 18.71 3.05
CA GLY A 41 -11.20 20.08 2.89
C GLY A 41 -10.77 20.77 1.58
N PRO A 42 -10.65 22.11 1.56
CA PRO A 42 -10.32 22.88 0.36
C PRO A 42 -8.96 22.55 -0.28
N ARG A 43 -8.09 21.82 0.42
CA ARG A 43 -6.76 21.39 -0.06
C ARG A 43 -6.71 19.89 -0.38
N THR A 44 -7.86 19.24 -0.48
CA THR A 44 -7.95 17.85 -0.97
C THR A 44 -7.31 17.74 -2.35
N CYS A 45 -6.53 16.68 -2.58
CA CYS A 45 -5.88 16.44 -3.85
C CYS A 45 -6.90 16.28 -4.97
N MET A 46 -6.85 17.17 -5.96
CA MET A 46 -7.73 17.11 -7.14
C MET A 46 -7.50 15.85 -7.98
N GLY A 47 -6.33 15.23 -7.87
CA GLY A 47 -5.97 14.00 -8.58
C GLY A 47 -6.44 12.70 -7.91
N LYS A 48 -7.17 12.76 -6.79
CA LYS A 48 -7.56 11.58 -6.00
C LYS A 48 -8.26 10.50 -6.83
N GLU A 49 -9.30 10.87 -7.58
CA GLU A 49 -10.09 9.90 -8.35
C GLU A 49 -9.29 9.30 -9.51
N MET A 50 -8.49 10.12 -10.20
CA MET A 50 -7.59 9.66 -11.25
C MET A 50 -6.55 8.67 -10.69
N ALA A 51 -5.96 8.99 -9.53
CA ALA A 51 -4.99 8.13 -8.88
C ALA A 51 -5.58 6.76 -8.54
N TYR A 52 -6.81 6.71 -7.99
CA TYR A 52 -7.48 5.43 -7.72
C TYR A 52 -7.73 4.60 -8.98
N VAL A 53 -8.18 5.22 -10.07
CA VAL A 53 -8.39 4.51 -11.34
C VAL A 53 -7.07 3.94 -11.86
N GLN A 54 -6.00 4.73 -11.86
CA GLN A 54 -4.68 4.30 -12.33
C GLN A 54 -4.09 3.19 -11.45
N MET A 55 -4.15 3.34 -10.12
CA MET A 55 -3.68 2.32 -9.18
C MET A 55 -4.40 0.99 -9.37
N LYS A 56 -5.74 1.01 -9.45
CA LYS A 56 -6.56 -0.18 -9.67
C LYS A 56 -6.25 -0.84 -11.01
N ALA A 57 -6.12 -0.05 -12.09
CA ALA A 57 -5.81 -0.55 -13.42
C ALA A 57 -4.45 -1.24 -13.46
N VAL A 58 -3.40 -0.62 -12.88
CA VAL A 58 -2.05 -1.20 -12.82
C VAL A 58 -2.05 -2.46 -11.94
N ALA A 59 -2.63 -2.40 -10.74
CA ALA A 59 -2.68 -3.55 -9.84
C ALA A 59 -3.41 -4.74 -10.47
N ALA A 60 -4.59 -4.51 -11.07
CA ALA A 60 -5.36 -5.55 -11.74
C ALA A 60 -4.59 -6.14 -12.93
N ALA A 61 -3.95 -5.30 -13.75
CA ALA A 61 -3.15 -5.73 -14.89
C ALA A 61 -1.94 -6.60 -14.48
N VAL A 62 -1.25 -6.22 -13.39
CA VAL A 62 -0.10 -6.95 -12.86
C VAL A 62 -0.53 -8.27 -12.23
N ILE A 63 -1.48 -8.24 -11.28
CA ILE A 63 -1.94 -9.41 -10.54
C ILE A 63 -2.57 -10.45 -11.47
N ARG A 64 -3.30 -10.02 -12.49
CA ARG A 64 -3.93 -10.92 -13.48
C ARG A 64 -2.88 -11.68 -14.31
N ARG A 65 -1.77 -11.05 -14.65
CA ARG A 65 -0.78 -11.59 -15.61
C ARG A 65 0.43 -12.22 -14.94
N PHE A 66 0.74 -11.83 -13.72
CA PHE A 66 1.97 -12.22 -13.04
C PHE A 66 1.71 -12.68 -11.60
N ARG A 67 2.55 -13.60 -11.14
CA ARG A 67 2.84 -13.82 -9.73
C ARG A 67 4.08 -12.99 -9.40
N VAL A 68 3.93 -12.07 -8.45
CA VAL A 68 5.02 -11.21 -7.98
C VAL A 68 5.64 -11.88 -6.76
N GLU A 69 6.93 -12.19 -6.84
CA GLU A 69 7.70 -12.76 -5.73
C GLU A 69 8.75 -11.72 -5.34
N VAL A 70 8.84 -11.35 -4.05
CA VAL A 70 9.92 -10.48 -3.58
C VAL A 70 11.22 -11.26 -3.70
N ALA A 71 12.18 -10.73 -4.45
CA ALA A 71 13.52 -11.31 -4.49
C ALA A 71 14.17 -10.96 -3.14
N ALA A 72 14.84 -11.94 -2.52
CA ALA A 72 15.51 -11.75 -1.23
C ALA A 72 16.29 -10.43 -1.26
N LEU A 73 16.00 -9.52 -0.33
CA LEU A 73 16.72 -8.28 -0.21
C LEU A 73 18.15 -8.67 0.18
N GLU A 74 19.10 -8.59 -0.75
CA GLU A 74 20.52 -8.88 -0.47
C GLU A 74 21.13 -7.94 0.60
N HIS A 75 20.36 -6.96 1.08
CA HIS A 75 20.71 -6.05 2.17
C HIS A 75 20.54 -6.67 3.57
N SER A 76 20.11 -7.92 3.68
CA SER A 76 20.00 -8.64 4.95
C SER A 76 20.76 -9.96 4.82
N GLY A 77 21.93 -10.06 5.46
CA GLY A 77 22.76 -11.26 5.50
C GLY A 77 22.10 -12.44 6.23
N GLY A 78 21.01 -12.96 5.68
CA GLY A 78 20.26 -14.09 6.21
C GLY A 78 18.76 -13.93 6.04
N GLY A 79 18.21 -14.40 4.91
CA GLY A 79 16.86 -14.97 4.76
C GLY A 79 15.59 -14.16 5.09
N GLU A 80 15.65 -13.08 5.87
CA GLU A 80 14.50 -12.31 6.32
C GLU A 80 14.34 -11.01 5.52
N VAL A 81 13.10 -10.69 5.16
CA VAL A 81 12.74 -9.42 4.53
C VAL A 81 12.87 -8.32 5.59
N SER A 82 14.00 -7.63 5.63
CA SER A 82 14.16 -6.47 6.53
C SER A 82 13.26 -5.32 6.10
N VAL A 83 12.85 -4.49 7.06
CA VAL A 83 12.17 -3.21 6.78
C VAL A 83 13.05 -2.39 5.83
N PRO A 84 12.55 -1.94 4.67
CA PRO A 84 13.38 -1.23 3.69
C PRO A 84 13.81 0.13 4.24
N GLU A 85 15.05 0.50 3.93
CA GLU A 85 15.50 1.88 4.08
C GLU A 85 14.71 2.80 3.14
N HIS A 86 14.51 4.05 3.54
CA HIS A 86 13.75 5.03 2.77
C HIS A 86 14.65 6.17 2.30
N GLU A 87 14.37 6.69 1.11
CA GLU A 87 15.00 7.93 0.63
C GLU A 87 14.31 9.14 1.24
N MET A 88 15.09 10.15 1.62
CA MET A 88 14.57 11.46 2.01
C MET A 88 13.93 12.14 0.80
N SER A 89 12.59 12.07 0.71
CA SER A 89 11.80 12.56 -0.43
C SER A 89 10.41 12.99 0.02
N ILE A 90 9.69 13.71 -0.85
CA ILE A 90 8.31 14.16 -0.57
C ILE A 90 7.31 13.00 -0.50
N THR A 91 7.62 11.88 -1.18
CA THR A 91 6.89 10.62 -1.06
C THR A 91 7.76 9.58 -0.35
N LEU A 92 7.12 8.65 0.35
CA LEU A 92 7.82 7.56 1.03
C LEU A 92 8.33 6.54 0.00
N ARG A 93 9.57 6.70 -0.44
CA ARG A 93 10.21 5.83 -1.44
C ARG A 93 11.21 4.89 -0.77
N MET A 94 11.19 3.61 -1.16
CA MET A 94 12.21 2.64 -0.74
C MET A 94 13.53 2.95 -1.45
N LYS A 95 14.62 3.05 -0.68
CA LYS A 95 15.97 3.24 -1.20
C LYS A 95 16.39 2.01 -1.99
N GLY A 96 16.78 2.19 -3.24
CA GLY A 96 17.11 1.07 -4.14
C GLY A 96 15.91 0.28 -4.67
N GLY A 97 14.68 0.70 -4.36
CA GLY A 97 13.45 0.05 -4.82
C GLY A 97 13.13 -1.28 -4.12
N LEU A 98 12.17 -2.02 -4.67
CA LEU A 98 11.79 -3.36 -4.21
C LEU A 98 12.13 -4.38 -5.32
N PRO A 99 13.25 -5.12 -5.19
CA PRO A 99 13.58 -6.21 -6.10
C PRO A 99 12.48 -7.28 -6.12
N VAL A 100 11.94 -7.55 -7.31
CA VAL A 100 10.89 -8.56 -7.49
C VAL A 100 11.19 -9.45 -8.68
N ARG A 101 10.78 -10.72 -8.58
CA ARG A 101 10.72 -11.65 -9.69
C ARG A 101 9.27 -11.76 -10.16
N LEU A 102 9.05 -11.54 -11.46
CA LEU A 102 7.73 -11.68 -12.08
C LEU A 102 7.66 -13.02 -12.80
N LYS A 103 6.74 -13.89 -12.38
CA LYS A 103 6.42 -15.13 -13.10
C LYS A 103 5.09 -14.96 -13.82
N ARG A 104 5.06 -15.17 -15.14
CA ARG A 104 3.81 -15.09 -15.91
C ARG A 104 2.84 -16.18 -15.43
N ARG A 105 1.60 -15.82 -15.15
CA ARG A 105 0.52 -16.79 -14.90
C ARG A 105 0.14 -17.43 -16.23
N MET A 106 0.27 -18.75 -16.33
CA MET A 106 -0.29 -19.52 -17.45
C MET A 106 -1.82 -19.55 -17.27
N LYS A 107 -2.55 -19.48 -18.39
CA LYS A 107 -4.02 -19.57 -18.39
C LYS A 107 -4.48 -20.95 -17.96
#